data_AF-A0A3L7XJM9-F1
#
_entry.id   AF-A0A3L7XJM9-F1
#
_cell.length_a   1.000
_cell.length_b   1.000
_cell.length_c   1.000
_cell.angle_alpha   90.00
_cell.angle_beta   90.00
_cell.angle_gamma   90.00
#
_symmetry.space_group_name_H-M   'P 1'
#
loop_
_entity.id
_entity.type
_entity.pdbx_description
1 polymer ?
#
loop_
_entity_poly.entity_id
_entity_poly.type
_entity_poly.pdbx_seq_one_letter_code
_entity_poly.pdbx_strand_id
1 'polypeptide(L)' 'MQVIIMGCGRLGEAVARLLHSEGHAVTVV' A
#
# COMPACT_ATOMS: atom_id res chain seq x y z
N MET A 1 2.56 -11.04 0.70
CA MET A 1 1.98 -11.03 -0.67
C MET A 1 2.40 -9.74 -1.38
N GLN A 2 2.47 -9.70 -2.71
CA GLN A 2 2.78 -8.45 -3.44
C GLN A 2 1.48 -7.70 -3.73
N VAL A 3 1.42 -6.41 -3.39
CA VAL A 3 0.24 -5.54 -3.59
C VAL A 3 0.65 -4.31 -4.38
N ILE A 4 -0.12 -3.97 -5.41
CA ILE A 4 0.07 -2.75 -6.20
C ILE A 4 -1.11 -1.82 -5.93
N ILE A 5 -0.84 -0.60 -5.48
CA ILE A 5 -1.84 0.45 -5.25
C ILE A 5 -1.69 1.48 -6.36
N MET A 6 -2.70 1.63 -7.20
CA MET A 6 -2.73 2.65 -8.27
C MET A 6 -3.50 3.90 -7.83
N GLY A 7 -2.87 5.06 -7.97
CA GLY A 7 -3.43 6.35 -7.56
C GLY A 7 -3.37 6.54 -6.04
N CYS A 8 -2.28 7.14 -5.56
CA CYS A 8 -2.08 7.33 -4.12
C CYS A 8 -2.50 8.72 -3.65
N GLY A 9 -3.76 8.85 -3.26
CA GLY A 9 -4.21 9.91 -2.36
C GLY A 9 -4.01 9.53 -0.89
N ARG A 10 -4.54 10.34 0.03
CA ARG A 10 -4.49 10.09 1.49
C ARG A 10 -4.99 8.69 1.90
N LEU A 11 -5.99 8.15 1.20
CA LEU A 11 -6.48 6.79 1.43
C LEU A 11 -5.45 5.73 1.02
N GLY A 12 -4.85 5.89 -0.15
CA GLY A 12 -3.83 4.96 -0.66
C GLY A 12 -2.63 4.88 0.28
N GLU A 13 -2.21 6.01 0.85
CA GLU A 13 -1.14 6.07 1.84
C GLU A 13 -1.49 5.31 3.12
N ALA A 14 -2.67 5.54 3.70
CA ALA A 14 -3.10 4.86 4.91
C ALA A 14 -3.17 3.33 4.72
N VAL A 15 -3.70 2.89 3.57
CA VAL A 15 -3.78 1.47 3.20
C VAL A 15 -2.39 0.88 2.97
N ALA A 16 -1.50 1.59 2.26
CA ALA A 16 -0.13 1.14 2.04
C ALA A 16 0.62 0.92 3.36
N ARG A 17 0.47 1.83 4.33
CA ARG A 17 1.10 1.71 5.66
C ARG A 17 0.57 0.50 6.43
N LEU A 18 -0.74 0.28 6.39
CA LEU A 18 -1.36 -0.87 7.06
C LEU A 18 -0.86 -2.18 6.46
N LEU A 19 -0.90 -2.31 5.13
CA LEU A 19 -0.43 -3.51 4.43
C LEU A 19 1.08 -3.75 4.62
N HIS A 20 1.88 -2.68 4.66
CA HIS A 20 3.30 -2.81 4.96
C HIS A 20 3.54 -3.30 6.39
N SER A 21 2.76 -2.83 7.38
CA SER A 21 2.89 -3.28 8.77
C SER A 21 2.52 -4.76 8.98
N GLU A 22 1.69 -5.31 8.09
CA GLU A 22 1.36 -6.74 8.04
C GLU A 22 2.42 -7.58 7.31
N GLY A 23 3.50 -6.97 6.80
CA GLY A 23 4.58 -7.65 6.10
C GLY A 23 4.32 -7.89 4.61
N HIS A 24 3.35 -7.19 4.00
CA HIS A 24 3.15 -7.26 2.55
C HIS A 24 4.14 -6.37 1.81
N ALA A 25 4.57 -6.85 0.63
CA ALA A 25 5.40 -6.06 -0.28
C ALA A 25 4.48 -5.15 -1.10
N VAL A 26 4.43 -3.87 -0.73
CA VAL A 26 3.55 -2.87 -1.36
C VAL A 26 4.33 -2.05 -2.38
N THR A 27 3.78 -1.89 -3.58
CA THR A 27 4.25 -0.95 -4.60
C THR A 27 3.13 0.03 -4.90
N VAL A 28 3.46 1.32 -4.97
CA VAL A 28 2.49 2.39 -5.26
C VAL A 28 2.81 2.98 -6.63
N VAL A 29 1.80 3.13 -7.48
CA VAL A 29 1.89 3.64 -8.85
C VAL A 29 0.95 4.84 -9.04
#